data_AF-A0A4Q2S3V1-F1
#
_entry.id   AF-A0A4Q2S3V1-F1
#
_cell.length_a   1.000
_cell.length_b   1.000
_cell.length_c   1.000
_cell.angle_alpha   90.00
_cell.angle_beta   90.00
_cell.angle_gamma   90.00
#
_symmetry.space_group_name_H-M   'P 1'
#
loop_
_entity.id
_entity.type
_entity.pdbx_description
1 polymer ?
#
loop_
_entity_poly.entity_id
_entity_poly.type
_entity_poly.pdbx_seq_one_letter_code
_entity_poly.pdbx_strand_id
1 'polypeptide(L)' 'MTDEEQQAAVEAAQRVVDEVSSYQYSAEDDTIAQQLDEGLAKAQVSLDDDERARVLAAIDGMKDEQSQAPQVRAATPVE' A
#
# COMPACT_ATOMS: atom_id res chain seq x y z
N MET A 1 20.80 -1.14 -4.02
CA MET A 1 19.87 -0.09 -3.55
C MET A 1 20.56 0.77 -2.52
N THR A 2 20.55 2.08 -2.74
CA THR A 2 20.91 3.06 -1.71
C THR A 2 19.74 3.25 -0.72
N ASP A 3 20.01 3.84 0.44
CA ASP A 3 18.95 4.25 1.38
C ASP A 3 17.95 5.22 0.71
N GLU A 4 18.42 6.08 -0.21
CA GLU A 4 17.57 7.03 -0.94
C GLU A 4 16.56 6.32 -1.86
N GLU A 5 16.96 5.26 -2.58
CA GLU A 5 16.02 4.49 -3.43
C GLU A 5 14.99 3.73 -2.60
N GLN A 6 15.39 3.18 -1.46
CA GLN A 6 14.46 2.52 -0.53
C GLN A 6 13.49 3.52 0.09
N GLN A 7 13.96 4.69 0.51
CA GLN A 7 13.10 5.75 1.03
C GLN A 7 12.10 6.22 -0.03
N ALA A 8 12.56 6.46 -1.26
CA ALA A 8 11.68 6.84 -2.36
C ALA A 8 10.64 5.74 -2.65
N ALA A 9 11.02 4.46 -2.57
CA ALA A 9 10.10 3.36 -2.75
C ALA A 9 9.05 3.28 -1.64
N VAL A 10 9.45 3.48 -0.39
CA VAL A 10 8.54 3.53 0.76
C VAL A 10 7.59 4.72 0.63
N GLU A 11 8.07 5.90 0.26
CA GLU A 11 7.23 7.08 0.03
C GLU A 11 6.23 6.87 -1.11
N ALA A 12 6.65 6.23 -2.20
CA ALA A 12 5.78 5.92 -3.32
C ALA A 12 4.72 4.88 -2.95
N ALA A 13 5.12 3.81 -2.26
CA ALA A 13 4.18 2.81 -1.74
C ALA A 13 3.21 3.43 -0.73
N GLN A 14 3.68 4.34 0.12
CA GLN A 14 2.83 5.03 1.10
C GLN A 14 1.74 5.87 0.43
N ARG A 15 2.05 6.56 -0.68
CA ARG A 15 1.03 7.30 -1.44
C ARG A 15 -0.04 6.37 -1.99
N VAL A 16 0.36 5.22 -2.54
CA VAL A 16 -0.60 4.24 -3.07
C VAL A 16 -1.52 3.75 -1.96
N VAL A 17 -0.97 3.41 -0.80
CA VAL A 17 -1.75 2.97 0.35
C VAL A 17 -2.73 4.03 0.81
N ASP A 18 -2.32 5.30 0.87
CA ASP A 18 -3.20 6.42 1.22
C ASP A 18 -4.34 6.60 0.21
N GLU A 19 -4.03 6.48 -1.09
CA GLU A 19 -5.00 6.60 -2.18
C GLU A 19 -6.03 5.47 -2.12
N VAL A 20 -5.59 4.23 -2.02
CA VAL A 20 -6.45 3.05 -1.88
C VAL A 20 -7.30 3.14 -0.61
N SER A 21 -6.69 3.61 0.48
CA SER A 21 -7.39 3.78 1.75
C SER A 21 -8.49 4.85 1.66
N SER A 22 -8.31 5.89 0.87
CA SER A 22 -9.35 6.90 0.62
C SER A 22 -10.59 6.31 -0.06
N TYR A 23 -10.42 5.29 -0.91
CA TYR A 23 -11.51 4.64 -1.64
C TYR A 23 -12.10 3.42 -0.92
N GLN A 24 -11.45 2.92 0.15
CA GLN A 24 -11.83 1.69 0.85
C GLN A 24 -13.30 1.68 1.33
N TYR A 25 -13.85 2.84 1.67
CA TYR A 25 -15.23 2.96 2.19
C TYR A 25 -16.29 2.67 1.11
N SER A 26 -15.92 2.75 -0.16
CA SER A 26 -16.81 2.55 -1.31
C SER A 26 -16.43 1.32 -2.14
N ALA A 27 -15.31 0.65 -1.83
CA ALA A 27 -14.79 -0.48 -2.58
C ALA A 27 -15.07 -1.82 -1.87
N GLU A 28 -15.23 -2.89 -2.65
CA GLU A 28 -15.22 -4.26 -2.13
C GLU A 28 -13.78 -4.72 -1.87
N ASP A 29 -13.58 -5.66 -0.96
CA ASP A 29 -12.26 -6.10 -0.48
C ASP A 29 -11.33 -6.62 -1.59
N ASP A 30 -11.87 -7.40 -2.54
CA ASP A 30 -11.12 -7.83 -3.74
C ASP A 30 -10.64 -6.65 -4.59
N THR A 31 -11.39 -5.55 -4.61
CA THR A 31 -11.03 -4.33 -5.36
C THR A 31 -9.89 -3.59 -4.65
N ILE A 32 -9.81 -3.63 -3.32
CA ILE A 32 -8.74 -3.00 -2.54
C ILE A 32 -7.40 -3.68 -2.84
N ALA A 33 -7.38 -5.01 -2.82
CA ALA A 33 -6.18 -5.79 -3.14
C ALA A 33 -5.66 -5.49 -4.55
N GLN A 34 -6.58 -5.48 -5.53
CA GLN A 34 -6.20 -5.20 -6.91
C GLN A 34 -5.70 -3.77 -7.09
N GLN A 35 -6.35 -2.76 -6.49
CA GLN A 35 -5.91 -1.37 -6.60
C GLN A 35 -4.57 -1.12 -5.91
N LEU A 36 -4.30 -1.79 -4.79
CA LEU A 36 -3.00 -1.71 -4.13
C LEU A 36 -1.90 -2.24 -5.06
N ASP A 37 -2.06 -3.45 -5.62
CA ASP A 37 -1.10 -4.03 -6.55
C ASP A 37 -0.91 -3.17 -7.81
N GLU A 38 -2.00 -2.69 -8.41
CA GLU A 38 -1.94 -1.81 -9.58
C GLU A 38 -1.22 -0.49 -9.29
N GLY A 39 -1.47 0.11 -8.11
CA GLY A 39 -0.82 1.33 -7.69
C GLY A 39 0.67 1.13 -7.42
N LEU A 40 1.05 0.04 -6.74
CA LEU A 40 2.44 -0.32 -6.48
C LEU A 40 3.20 -0.55 -7.81
N ALA A 41 2.59 -1.30 -8.74
CA ALA A 41 3.15 -1.53 -10.06
C ALA A 41 3.33 -0.22 -10.86
N LYS A 42 2.35 0.69 -10.84
CA LYS A 42 2.46 2.02 -11.46
C LYS A 42 3.56 2.86 -10.83
N ALA A 43 3.75 2.74 -9.53
CA ALA A 43 4.79 3.41 -8.77
C ALA A 43 6.17 2.74 -8.92
N GLN A 44 6.28 1.66 -9.69
CA GLN A 44 7.50 0.86 -9.85
C GLN A 44 8.09 0.42 -8.51
N VAL A 45 7.21 0.03 -7.59
CA VAL A 45 7.58 -0.52 -6.28
C VAL A 45 6.86 -1.84 -6.05
N SER A 46 7.42 -2.66 -5.17
CA SER A 46 6.79 -3.87 -4.65
C SER A 46 6.94 -3.92 -3.14
N LEU A 47 5.94 -4.52 -2.50
CA LEU A 47 5.97 -4.90 -1.11
C LEU A 47 6.25 -6.39 -1.05
N ASP A 48 6.97 -6.82 -0.01
CA ASP A 48 7.10 -8.24 0.29
C ASP A 48 5.74 -8.82 0.69
N ASP A 49 5.52 -10.12 0.49
CA ASP A 49 4.19 -10.74 0.69
C ASP A 49 3.67 -10.54 2.13
N ASP A 50 4.56 -10.59 3.12
CA ASP A 50 4.23 -10.33 4.53
C ASP A 50 3.77 -8.88 4.77
N GLU A 51 4.47 -7.89 4.20
CA GLU A 51 4.11 -6.47 4.36
C GLU A 51 2.85 -6.13 3.56
N ARG A 52 2.69 -6.70 2.37
CA ARG A 52 1.48 -6.59 1.55
C ARG A 52 0.26 -7.13 2.28
N ALA A 53 0.33 -8.35 2.83
CA ALA A 53 -0.77 -8.95 3.57
C ALA A 53 -1.13 -8.13 4.82
N ARG A 54 -0.12 -7.61 5.54
CA ARG A 54 -0.31 -6.72 6.69
C ARG A 54 -1.01 -5.42 6.31
N VAL A 55 -0.58 -4.77 5.22
CA VAL A 55 -1.18 -3.53 4.72
C VAL A 55 -2.62 -3.78 4.32
N LEU A 56 -2.90 -4.86 3.57
CA LEU A 56 -4.26 -5.20 3.16
C LEU A 56 -5.20 -5.45 4.34
N ALA A 57 -4.78 -6.26 5.32
CA ALA A 57 -5.57 -6.51 6.52
C ALA A 57 -5.82 -5.24 7.33
N ALA A 58 -4.85 -4.31 7.34
CA ALA A 58 -5.03 -3.03 8.00
C ALA A 58 -6.03 -2.13 7.25
N ILE A 59 -5.94 -2.04 5.91
CA ILE A 59 -6.90 -1.27 5.09
C ILE A 59 -8.33 -1.81 5.26
N ASP A 60 -8.50 -3.14 5.23
CA ASP A 60 -9.79 -3.79 5.47
C ASP A 60 -10.34 -3.46 6.88
N GLY A 61 -9.51 -3.57 7.91
CA GLY A 61 -9.89 -3.23 9.29
C GLY A 61 -10.26 -1.74 9.51
N MET A 62 -9.80 -0.83 8.65
CA MET A 62 -10.17 0.60 8.74
C MET A 62 -11.62 0.88 8.30
N LYS A 63 -12.30 -0.09 7.68
CA LYS A 63 -13.70 0.07 7.29
C LYS A 63 -14.61 0.23 8.50
N ASP A 64 -14.25 -0.41 9.61
CA ASP A 64 -14.99 -0.38 10.88
C ASP A 64 -14.64 0.85 11.75
N GLU A 65 -13.38 1.30 11.73
CA GLU A 65 -12.89 2.41 12.54
C GLU A 65 -12.32 3.50 11.64
N GLN A 66 -12.90 4.72 11.61
CA GLN A 66 -12.36 5.89 10.87
C GLN A 66 -10.91 6.18 11.29
N SER A 67 -10.00 5.48 10.64
CA SER A 67 -8.58 5.45 10.97
C SER A 67 -7.78 6.01 9.80
N GLN A 68 -6.52 6.36 10.06
CA GLN A 68 -5.59 6.79 9.02
C GLN A 68 -5.01 5.58 8.29
N ALA A 69 -4.66 5.77 7.01
CA ALA A 69 -4.07 4.74 6.17
C ALA A 69 -2.86 4.06 6.87
N PRO A 70 -2.67 2.74 6.69
CA PRO A 70 -1.56 2.05 7.34
C PRO A 70 -0.22 2.55 6.82
N GLN A 71 0.78 2.55 7.69
CA GLN A 71 2.14 2.92 7.29
C GLN A 71 2.89 1.73 6.72
N VAL A 72 3.47 1.95 5.54
CA VAL A 72 4.38 1.03 4.86
C VAL A 72 5.72 1.06 5.59
N ARG A 73 6.18 -0.10 6.04
CA ARG A 73 7.46 -0.24 6.74
C ARG A 73 8.62 -0.51 5.81
N ALA A 74 8.36 -1.23 4.73
CA ALA A 74 9.37 -1.65 3.78
C ALA A 74 8.76 -1.78 2.38
N ALA A 75 9.46 -1.23 1.40
CA ALA A 75 9.13 -1.38 -0.01
C ALA A 75 10.44 -1.43 -0.80
N THR A 76 10.42 -2.19 -1.89
CA THR A 76 11.56 -2.31 -2.80
C THR A 76 11.17 -1.77 -4.17
N PRO A 77 11.99 -0.92 -4.80
CA PRO A 77 11.84 -0.62 -6.22
C PRO A 77 11.83 -1.91 -7.06
N VAL A 78 10.97 -1.98 -8.08
CA VAL A 78 11.06 -3.02 -9.11
C VAL A 78 11.97 -2.52 -10.25
N GLU A 79 13.06 -3.24 -10.52
CA GLU A 79 13.99 -2.99 -11.64
C GLU A 79 13.39 -3.33 -13.01
#